data_AF-A0A4R7ZAW7-F1
#
_entry.id   AF-A0A4R7ZAW7-F1
#
_cell.length_a   1.000
_cell.length_b   1.000
_cell.length_c   1.000
_cell.angle_alpha   90.00
_cell.angle_beta   90.00
_cell.angle_gamma   90.00
#
_symmetry.space_group_name_H-M   'P 1'
#
loop_
_entity.id
_entity.type
_entity.pdbx_description
1 polymer ?
#
loop_
_entity_poly.entity_id
_entity_poly.type
_entity_poly.pdbx_seq_one_letter_code
_entity_poly.pdbx_strand_id
1 'polypeptide(L)'
;MELASVIVACVALVVSLLVAVRQLQQDRHSSHAGVLIDVLREHRGKPLSDARRYVYRDLGNQDLSHGMDGLPSAEREAVRDLMCFYDILGVMVAYDAIDADPVIGNLGGTVVDMWSALAPLVASERRLREVSDPERWHWYFEYLAALVETHPPRQATVRLRPAGSLRREVRAK
;
A
#
# COMPACT_ATOMS: atom_id res chain seq x y z
N MET A 1 14.88 -41.63 -39.51
CA MET A 1 14.44 -40.23 -39.64
C MET A 1 13.46 -39.85 -38.54
N GLU A 2 12.52 -40.73 -38.17
CA GLU A 2 11.57 -40.53 -37.05
C GLU A 2 12.18 -40.18 -35.69
N LEU A 3 13.31 -40.78 -35.31
CA LEU A 3 13.92 -40.49 -34.00
C LEU A 3 14.44 -39.05 -33.89
N ALA A 4 14.92 -38.49 -35.01
CA ALA A 4 15.45 -37.14 -35.05
C ALA A 4 14.34 -36.08 -34.94
N SER A 5 13.20 -36.30 -35.60
CA SER A 5 12.04 -35.40 -35.51
C SER A 5 11.43 -35.40 -34.10
N VAL A 6 11.38 -36.56 -33.44
CA VAL A 6 10.91 -36.67 -32.05
C VAL A 6 11.82 -35.90 -31.09
N ILE A 7 13.14 -36.03 -31.21
CA ILE A 7 14.09 -35.31 -30.36
C ILE A 7 13.96 -33.80 -30.56
N VAL A 8 13.85 -33.34 -31.81
CA VAL A 8 13.67 -31.91 -32.13
C VAL A 8 12.37 -31.38 -31.54
N ALA A 9 11.27 -32.13 -31.63
CA ALA A 9 9.98 -31.75 -31.04
C ALA A 9 10.05 -31.65 -29.51
N CYS A 10 10.72 -32.60 -28.84
CA CYS A 10 10.92 -32.57 -27.38
C CYS A 10 11.74 -31.36 -26.94
N VAL A 11 12.82 -31.04 -27.66
CA VAL A 11 13.65 -29.87 -27.36
C VAL A 11 12.85 -28.58 -27.56
N ALA A 12 12.08 -28.47 -28.64
CA ALA A 12 11.23 -27.32 -28.89
C ALA A 12 10.18 -27.12 -27.78
N LEU A 13 9.58 -28.19 -27.28
CA LEU A 13 8.64 -28.16 -26.15
C LEU A 13 9.29 -27.67 -24.86
N VAL A 14 10.47 -28.19 -24.51
CA VAL A 14 11.20 -27.78 -23.31
C VAL A 14 11.60 -26.31 -23.40
N VAL A 15 12.11 -25.86 -24.55
CA VAL A 15 12.45 -24.44 -24.76
C VAL A 15 11.20 -23.57 -24.66
N SER A 16 10.09 -23.98 -25.26
CA SER A 16 8.81 -23.24 -25.18
C SER A 16 8.30 -23.12 -23.75
N LEU A 17 8.38 -24.21 -22.97
CA LEU A 17 8.00 -24.21 -21.56
C LEU A 17 8.90 -23.30 -20.72
N LEU A 18 10.21 -23.35 -20.93
CA LEU A 18 11.17 -22.47 -20.25
C LEU A 18 10.95 -20.99 -20.58
N VAL A 19 10.63 -20.68 -21.84
CA VAL A 19 10.31 -19.31 -22.27
C VAL A 19 8.98 -18.86 -21.67
N ALA A 20 7.94 -19.70 -21.66
CA ALA A 20 6.66 -19.37 -21.04
C ALA A 20 6.78 -19.12 -19.53
N VAL A 21 7.55 -19.95 -18.82
CA VAL A 21 7.82 -19.74 -17.38
C VAL A 21 8.58 -18.44 -17.14
N ARG A 22 9.57 -18.12 -17.98
CA ARG A 22 10.31 -16.86 -17.90
C ARG A 22 9.44 -15.64 -18.24
N GLN A 23 8.58 -15.74 -19.24
CA GLN A 23 7.62 -14.70 -19.62
C GLN A 23 6.63 -14.46 -18.48
N LEU A 24 6.07 -15.50 -17.87
CA LEU A 24 5.20 -15.38 -16.70
C LEU A 24 5.93 -14.75 -15.49
N GLN A 25 7.22 -15.05 -15.29
CA GLN A 25 8.01 -14.41 -14.23
C GLN A 25 8.32 -12.93 -14.54
N GLN A 26 8.56 -12.56 -15.80
CA GLN A 26 8.77 -11.16 -16.21
C GLN A 26 7.48 -10.34 -16.21
N ASP A 27 6.36 -10.93 -16.60
CA ASP A 27 5.05 -10.27 -16.60
C ASP A 27 4.58 -9.96 -15.17
N ARG A 28 4.92 -10.81 -14.19
CA ARG A 28 4.71 -10.49 -12.77
C ARG A 28 5.42 -9.20 -12.36
N HIS A 29 6.58 -8.88 -12.91
CA HIS A 29 7.27 -7.62 -12.59
C HIS A 29 6.60 -6.38 -13.23
N SER A 30 5.90 -6.58 -14.35
CA SER A 30 5.16 -5.53 -15.07
C SER A 30 3.85 -5.16 -14.38
N SER A 31 3.16 -6.13 -13.76
CA SER A 31 1.89 -5.89 -13.06
C SER A 31 2.05 -5.16 -11.72
N HIS A 32 3.09 -5.45 -10.93
CA HIS A 32 3.25 -4.90 -9.58
C HIS A 32 3.56 -3.39 -9.59
N ALA A 33 4.32 -2.92 -10.59
CA ALA A 33 4.64 -1.50 -10.74
C ALA A 33 3.40 -0.66 -11.11
N GLY A 34 2.51 -1.18 -11.96
CA GLY A 34 1.27 -0.51 -12.32
C GLY A 34 0.33 -0.34 -11.13
N VAL A 35 0.12 -1.41 -10.36
CA VAL A 35 -0.71 -1.37 -9.14
C VAL A 35 -0.14 -0.39 -8.12
N LEU A 36 1.19 -0.39 -7.91
CA LEU A 36 1.83 0.56 -7.00
C LEU A 36 1.63 2.02 -7.48
N ILE A 37 1.75 2.29 -8.78
CA ILE A 37 1.50 3.63 -9.34
C ILE A 37 0.06 4.06 -9.10
N ASP A 38 -0.90 3.17 -9.31
CA ASP A 38 -2.32 3.47 -9.08
C ASP A 38 -2.62 3.72 -7.60
N VAL A 39 -2.05 2.92 -6.69
CA VAL A 39 -2.13 3.15 -5.24
C VAL A 39 -1.55 4.51 -4.86
N LEU A 40 -0.38 4.86 -5.41
CA LEU A 40 0.27 6.15 -5.15
C LEU A 40 -0.53 7.32 -5.73
N ARG A 41 -1.15 7.14 -6.90
CA ARG A 41 -2.01 8.13 -7.54
C ARG A 41 -3.27 8.38 -6.71
N GLU A 42 -3.92 7.31 -6.27
CA GLU A 42 -5.10 7.37 -5.42
C GLU A 42 -4.75 8.02 -4.08
N HIS A 43 -3.65 7.62 -3.46
CA HIS A 43 -3.15 8.22 -2.23
C HIS A 43 -2.98 9.74 -2.36
N ARG A 44 -2.43 10.22 -3.49
CA ARG A 44 -2.24 11.64 -3.80
C ARG A 44 -3.53 12.34 -4.27
N GLY A 45 -4.62 11.60 -4.41
CA GLY A 45 -5.93 12.12 -4.77
C GLY A 45 -6.43 13.15 -3.76
N LYS A 46 -7.18 14.14 -4.26
CA LYS A 46 -7.78 15.20 -3.44
C LYS A 46 -8.66 14.63 -2.30
N PRO A 47 -9.53 13.62 -2.52
CA PRO A 47 -10.39 13.10 -1.45
C PRO A 47 -9.59 12.57 -0.26
N LEU A 48 -8.61 11.70 -0.51
CA LEU A 48 -7.77 11.14 0.56
C LEU A 48 -6.86 12.20 1.20
N SER A 49 -6.42 13.20 0.44
CA SER A 49 -5.65 14.32 1.01
C SER A 49 -6.47 15.17 1.98
N ASP A 50 -7.75 15.40 1.68
CA ASP A 50 -8.64 16.16 2.56
C ASP A 50 -9.00 15.34 3.80
N ALA A 51 -9.25 14.03 3.64
CA ALA A 51 -9.47 13.10 4.74
C ALA A 51 -8.26 13.07 5.71
N ARG A 52 -7.03 12.94 5.19
CA ARG A 52 -5.82 12.98 6.03
C ARG A 52 -5.69 14.30 6.80
N ARG A 53 -6.01 15.42 6.16
CA ARG A 53 -5.97 16.74 6.80
C ARG A 53 -6.96 16.80 7.97
N TYR A 54 -8.18 16.28 7.77
CA TYR A 54 -9.18 16.19 8.83
C TYR A 54 -8.69 15.30 9.98
N VAL A 55 -8.16 14.10 9.67
CA VAL A 55 -7.60 13.19 10.68
C VAL A 55 -6.52 13.87 11.52
N TYR A 56 -5.58 14.57 10.88
CA TYR A 56 -4.52 15.27 11.61
C TYR A 56 -4.99 16.46 12.45
N ARG A 57 -5.95 17.25 11.94
CA ARG A 57 -6.30 18.53 12.55
C ARG A 57 -7.47 18.43 13.52
N ASP A 58 -8.46 17.62 13.18
CA ASP A 58 -9.81 17.75 13.74
C ASP A 58 -10.28 16.46 14.44
N LEU A 59 -9.80 15.28 14.06
CA LEU A 59 -10.27 14.00 14.61
C LEU A 59 -10.03 13.88 16.12
N GLY A 60 -8.88 14.35 16.62
CA GLY A 60 -8.56 14.34 18.05
C GLY A 60 -9.51 15.20 18.92
N ASN A 61 -10.31 16.07 18.30
CA ASN A 61 -11.31 16.90 18.99
C ASN A 61 -12.73 16.29 18.92
N GLN A 62 -12.90 15.17 18.23
CA GLN A 62 -14.21 14.52 18.10
C GLN A 62 -14.46 13.55 19.26
N ASP A 63 -15.74 13.31 19.56
CA ASP A 63 -16.14 12.22 20.44
C ASP A 63 -16.09 10.89 19.68
N LEU A 64 -15.05 10.09 19.97
CA LEU A 64 -14.85 8.78 19.35
C LEU A 64 -15.59 7.66 20.10
N SER A 65 -16.28 7.93 21.21
CA SER A 65 -16.94 6.89 22.02
C SER A 65 -18.06 6.14 21.28
N HIS A 66 -18.63 6.80 20.25
CA HIS A 66 -19.65 6.24 19.36
C HIS A 66 -19.08 5.70 18.04
N GLY A 67 -17.77 5.46 17.96
CA GLY A 67 -17.13 4.96 16.75
C GLY A 67 -17.30 5.90 15.56
N MET A 68 -17.55 5.34 14.37
CA MET A 68 -17.79 6.11 13.15
C MET A 68 -19.06 6.96 13.25
N ASP A 69 -20.04 6.54 14.07
CA ASP A 69 -21.28 7.28 14.27
C ASP A 69 -21.12 8.58 15.07
N GLY A 70 -20.01 8.71 15.80
CA GLY A 70 -19.63 9.97 16.48
C GLY A 70 -19.10 11.05 15.52
N LEU A 71 -18.75 10.69 14.29
CA LEU A 71 -18.21 11.64 13.31
C LEU A 71 -19.33 12.38 12.57
N PRO A 72 -19.12 13.68 12.22
CA PRO A 72 -20.04 14.40 11.36
C PRO A 72 -20.13 13.74 9.98
N SER A 73 -21.32 13.82 9.36
CA SER A 73 -21.68 12.95 8.24
C SER A 73 -20.79 13.11 7.01
N ALA A 74 -20.32 14.33 6.71
CA ALA A 74 -19.46 14.59 5.56
C ALA A 74 -18.05 14.01 5.76
N GLU A 75 -17.53 14.06 6.99
CA GLU A 75 -16.20 13.59 7.33
C GLU A 75 -16.17 12.09 7.61
N ARG A 76 -17.27 11.52 8.09
CA ARG A 76 -17.42 10.08 8.32
C ARG A 76 -17.10 9.26 7.08
N GLU A 77 -17.65 9.64 5.94
CA GLU A 77 -17.42 8.95 4.67
C GLU A 77 -15.95 9.09 4.24
N ALA A 78 -15.39 10.30 4.32
CA ALA A 78 -13.99 10.55 3.96
C ALA A 78 -13.02 9.75 4.85
N VAL A 79 -13.28 9.66 6.16
CA VAL A 79 -12.47 8.88 7.11
C VAL A 79 -12.61 7.38 6.83
N ARG A 80 -13.83 6.90 6.56
CA ARG A 80 -14.07 5.50 6.18
C ARG A 80 -13.27 5.11 4.95
N ASP A 81 -13.32 5.94 3.91
CA ASP A 81 -12.64 5.67 2.65
C ASP A 81 -11.12 5.71 2.81
N LEU A 82 -10.60 6.60 3.67
CA LEU A 82 -9.18 6.64 4.04
C LEU A 82 -8.73 5.37 4.78
N MET A 83 -9.51 4.90 5.76
CA MET A 83 -9.22 3.66 6.48
C MET A 83 -9.31 2.45 5.55
N CYS A 84 -10.29 2.43 4.64
CA CYS A 84 -10.45 1.40 3.62
C CYS A 84 -9.26 1.36 2.65
N PHE A 85 -8.76 2.52 2.22
CA PHE A 85 -7.57 2.62 1.37
C PHE A 85 -6.36 1.93 2.01
N TYR A 86 -6.06 2.21 3.28
CA TYR A 86 -4.94 1.58 3.96
C TYR A 86 -5.17 0.10 4.27
N ASP A 87 -6.41 -0.30 4.53
CA ASP A 87 -6.75 -1.71 4.77
C ASP A 87 -6.56 -2.55 3.50
N ILE A 88 -7.02 -2.05 2.35
CA ILE A 88 -6.79 -2.68 1.04
C ILE A 88 -5.29 -2.72 0.72
N LEU A 89 -4.54 -1.65 1.03
CA LEU A 89 -3.08 -1.64 0.88
C LEU A 89 -2.44 -2.73 1.75
N GLY A 90 -2.88 -2.86 3.00
CA GLY A 90 -2.45 -3.91 3.90
C GLY A 90 -2.75 -5.32 3.37
N VAL A 91 -3.93 -5.55 2.79
CA VAL A 91 -4.28 -6.81 2.11
C VAL A 91 -3.30 -7.10 0.99
N MET A 92 -3.03 -6.13 0.13
CA MET A 92 -2.14 -6.31 -1.01
C MET A 92 -0.71 -6.66 -0.58
N VAL A 93 -0.23 -6.07 0.51
CA VAL A 93 1.08 -6.40 1.09
C VAL A 93 1.06 -7.77 1.79
N ALA A 94 0.02 -8.07 2.57
CA ALA A 94 -0.09 -9.33 3.32
C ALA A 94 -0.14 -10.58 2.43
N TYR A 95 -0.64 -10.43 1.20
CA TYR A 95 -0.75 -11.53 0.23
C TYR A 95 0.30 -11.46 -0.90
N ASP A 96 1.39 -10.69 -0.72
CA ASP A 96 2.47 -10.52 -1.71
C ASP A 96 2.00 -10.05 -3.10
N ALA A 97 0.85 -9.37 -3.17
CA ALA A 97 0.37 -8.75 -4.40
C ALA A 97 1.18 -7.48 -4.75
N ILE A 98 1.76 -6.82 -3.74
CA ILE A 98 2.72 -5.72 -3.89
C ILE A 98 3.89 -5.98 -2.93
N ASP A 99 5.11 -5.67 -3.38
CA ASP A 99 6.30 -5.70 -2.52
C ASP A 99 6.16 -4.67 -1.38
N ALA A 100 6.45 -5.08 -0.15
CA ALA A 100 6.39 -4.22 1.03
C ALA A 100 7.45 -3.11 0.98
N ASP A 101 8.63 -3.37 0.42
CA ASP A 101 9.78 -2.45 0.49
C ASP A 101 9.48 -1.07 -0.14
N PRO A 102 8.90 -0.97 -1.36
CA PRO A 102 8.48 0.31 -1.93
C PRO A 102 7.39 1.03 -1.13
N VAL A 103 6.45 0.27 -0.53
CA VAL A 103 5.35 0.82 0.27
C VAL A 103 5.89 1.42 1.56
N ILE A 104 6.72 0.67 2.28
CA ILE A 104 7.42 1.12 3.49
C ILE A 104 8.28 2.35 3.17
N GLY A 105 9.05 2.31 2.08
CA GLY A 105 9.95 3.40 1.67
C GLY A 105 9.24 4.71 1.34
N ASN A 106 8.07 4.66 0.70
CA ASN A 106 7.39 5.86 0.22
C ASN A 106 6.21 6.31 1.10
N LEU A 107 5.49 5.37 1.71
CA LEU A 107 4.28 5.63 2.50
C LEU A 107 4.45 5.29 3.98
N GLY A 108 5.53 4.63 4.39
CA GLY A 108 5.68 4.09 5.75
C GLY A 108 5.42 5.12 6.85
N GLY A 109 6.03 6.31 6.78
CA GLY A 109 5.78 7.38 7.76
C GLY A 109 4.31 7.75 7.85
N THR A 110 3.66 7.98 6.70
CA THR A 110 2.24 8.32 6.63
C THR A 110 1.34 7.19 7.16
N VAL A 111 1.69 5.92 6.90
CA VAL A 111 0.92 4.76 7.41
C VAL A 111 0.93 4.76 8.93
N VAL A 112 2.11 4.91 9.56
CA VAL A 112 2.27 4.90 11.02
C VAL A 112 1.55 6.09 11.65
N ASP A 113 1.74 7.29 11.10
CA ASP A 113 1.09 8.50 11.61
C ASP A 113 -0.44 8.41 11.52
N MET A 114 -0.97 7.87 10.42
CA MET A 114 -2.41 7.66 10.24
C MET A 114 -2.95 6.58 11.16
N TRP A 115 -2.26 5.46 11.31
CA TRP A 115 -2.68 4.41 12.23
C TRP A 115 -2.74 4.93 13.66
N SER A 116 -1.70 5.64 14.10
CA SER A 116 -1.65 6.25 15.44
C SER A 116 -2.84 7.18 15.71
N ALA A 117 -3.21 8.01 14.72
CA ALA A 117 -4.36 8.91 14.85
C ALA A 117 -5.72 8.18 14.81
N LEU A 118 -5.85 7.11 14.01
CA LEU A 118 -7.12 6.41 13.78
C LEU A 118 -7.35 5.22 14.72
N ALA A 119 -6.31 4.69 15.36
CA ALA A 119 -6.41 3.52 16.25
C ALA A 119 -7.45 3.69 17.37
N PRO A 120 -7.61 4.87 18.02
CA PRO A 120 -8.66 5.06 19.03
C PRO A 120 -10.07 4.94 18.45
N LEU A 121 -10.30 5.46 17.23
CA LEU A 121 -11.56 5.33 16.51
C LEU A 121 -11.82 3.87 16.12
N VAL A 122 -10.79 3.19 15.60
CA VAL A 122 -10.84 1.76 15.26
C VAL A 122 -11.25 0.93 16.47
N ALA A 123 -10.56 1.10 17.59
CA ALA A 123 -10.83 0.39 18.82
C ALA A 123 -12.26 0.65 19.33
N SER A 124 -12.77 1.87 19.17
CA SER A 124 -14.12 2.22 19.59
C SER A 124 -15.20 1.53 18.76
N GLU A 125 -15.08 1.58 17.44
CA GLU A 125 -15.99 0.85 16.55
C GLU A 125 -15.95 -0.66 16.80
N ARG A 126 -14.75 -1.25 16.97
CA ARG A 126 -14.61 -2.69 17.25
C ARG A 126 -15.38 -3.11 18.49
N ARG A 127 -15.44 -2.26 19.53
CA ARG A 127 -16.24 -2.52 20.74
C ARG A 127 -17.75 -2.44 20.49
N LEU A 128 -18.19 -1.63 19.54
CA LEU A 128 -19.61 -1.40 19.23
C LEU A 128 -20.18 -2.43 18.25
N ARG A 129 -19.33 -3.15 17.51
CA ARG A 129 -19.77 -4.12 16.50
C ARG A 129 -20.26 -5.42 17.13
N GLU A 130 -21.53 -5.73 16.88
CA GLU A 130 -22.16 -7.00 17.27
C GLU A 130 -21.92 -8.10 16.22
N VAL A 131 -20.66 -8.47 15.99
CA VAL A 131 -20.26 -9.52 15.04
C VAL A 131 -19.32 -10.53 15.71
N SER A 132 -19.20 -11.73 15.14
CA SER A 132 -18.39 -12.82 15.73
C SER A 132 -16.89 -12.52 15.84
N ASP A 133 -16.36 -11.64 14.99
CA ASP A 133 -14.96 -11.23 14.99
C ASP A 133 -14.83 -9.73 14.69
N PRO A 134 -14.98 -8.87 15.71
CA PRO A 134 -14.87 -7.42 15.55
C PRO A 134 -13.44 -6.96 15.23
N GLU A 135 -12.43 -7.67 15.73
CA GLU A 135 -11.00 -7.34 15.52
C GLU A 135 -10.60 -7.38 14.05
N ARG A 136 -11.32 -8.16 13.24
CA ARG A 136 -11.13 -8.18 11.80
C ARG A 136 -11.34 -6.82 11.12
N TRP A 137 -12.11 -5.91 11.72
CA TRP A 137 -12.35 -4.60 11.12
C TRP A 137 -11.06 -3.75 11.11
N HIS A 138 -10.60 -3.39 9.92
CA HIS A 138 -9.32 -2.72 9.66
C HIS A 138 -8.07 -3.45 10.18
N TRP A 139 -8.13 -4.78 10.27
CA TRP A 139 -7.00 -5.63 10.68
C TRP A 139 -5.79 -5.48 9.74
N TYR A 140 -6.01 -5.31 8.43
CA TYR A 140 -4.90 -5.23 7.49
C TYR A 140 -4.20 -3.87 7.52
N PHE A 141 -4.93 -2.81 7.88
CA PHE A 141 -4.31 -1.52 8.17
C PHE A 141 -3.42 -1.61 9.42
N GLU A 142 -3.90 -2.24 10.49
CA GLU A 142 -3.11 -2.50 11.71
C GLU A 142 -1.86 -3.33 11.40
N TYR A 143 -2.02 -4.42 10.64
CA TYR A 143 -0.92 -5.24 10.15
C TYR A 143 0.11 -4.41 9.38
N LEU A 144 -0.34 -3.55 8.46
CA LEU A 144 0.54 -2.73 7.65
C LEU A 144 1.33 -1.73 8.51
N ALA A 145 0.70 -1.11 9.50
CA ALA A 145 1.36 -0.21 10.44
C ALA A 145 2.44 -0.94 11.25
N ALA A 146 2.10 -2.11 11.82
CA ALA A 146 3.06 -2.94 12.56
C ALA A 146 4.22 -3.44 11.67
N LEU A 147 3.94 -3.77 10.41
CA LEU A 147 4.95 -4.17 9.44
C LEU A 147 5.95 -3.03 9.19
N VAL A 148 5.48 -1.81 8.99
CA VAL A 148 6.33 -0.63 8.78
C VAL A 148 7.20 -0.33 10.01
N GLU A 149 6.64 -0.46 11.23
CA GLU A 149 7.39 -0.20 12.47
C GLU A 149 8.51 -1.24 12.70
N THR A 150 8.24 -2.51 12.38
CA THR A 150 9.21 -3.61 12.54
C THR A 150 10.24 -3.68 11.41
N HIS A 151 9.90 -3.14 10.24
CA HIS A 151 10.75 -3.06 9.07
C HIS A 151 10.91 -1.59 8.67
N PRO A 152 11.61 -0.77 9.48
CA PRO A 152 11.87 0.61 9.11
C PRO A 152 12.54 0.61 7.74
N PRO A 153 12.23 1.58 6.86
CA PRO A 153 12.72 1.57 5.50
C PRO A 153 14.23 1.37 5.54
N ARG A 154 14.71 0.18 5.11
CA ARG A 154 16.13 -0.02 4.83
C ARG A 154 16.44 1.08 3.87
N GLN A 155 17.18 2.11 4.33
CA GLN A 155 17.37 3.36 3.61
C GLN A 155 17.37 3.03 2.14
N ALA A 156 16.25 3.31 1.47
CA ALA A 156 16.18 3.15 0.06
C ALA A 156 17.13 4.25 -0.37
N THR A 157 18.40 3.88 -0.48
CA THR A 157 19.46 4.63 -1.10
C THR A 157 19.12 4.53 -2.57
N VAL A 158 17.91 4.99 -2.93
CA VAL A 158 17.67 5.67 -4.17
C VAL A 158 18.89 6.56 -4.26
N ARG A 159 19.68 6.31 -5.30
CA ARG A 159 20.70 7.21 -5.78
C ARG A 159 20.01 8.53 -6.15
N LEU A 160 19.46 9.23 -5.18
CA LEU A 160 19.13 10.64 -5.27
C LEU A 160 20.50 11.28 -5.31
N ARG A 161 20.97 11.48 -6.54
CA ARG A 161 22.11 12.33 -6.85
C ARG A 161 22.00 13.55 -5.93
N PRO A 162 23.01 13.82 -5.07
CA PRO A 162 22.85 14.80 -4.01
C PRO A 162 22.37 16.12 -4.59
N ALA A 163 21.37 16.72 -3.94
CA ALA A 163 20.66 17.94 -4.35
C ALA A 163 21.56 19.18 -4.59
N GLY A 164 22.87 19.05 -4.40
CA GLY A 164 23.88 20.04 -4.77
C GLY A 164 24.08 20.25 -6.28
N SER A 165 23.66 19.30 -7.15
CA SER A 165 23.84 19.48 -8.60
C SER A 165 22.72 20.30 -9.28
N LEU A 166 21.50 20.31 -8.74
CA LEU A 166 20.36 21.04 -9.34
C LEU A 166 20.38 22.55 -9.04
N ARG A 167 20.99 22.98 -7.93
CA ARG A 167 21.11 24.43 -7.62
C ARG A 167 22.11 25.18 -8.51
N ARG A 168 23.01 24.47 -9.20
CA ARG A 168 24.00 25.12 -10.09
C ARG A 168 23.45 25.39 -11.50
N GLU A 169 22.49 24.62 -11.97
CA GLU A 169 21.92 24.81 -13.32
C GLU A 169 20.83 25.89 -13.36
N VAL A 170 20.06 26.07 -12.29
CA VAL A 170 19.01 27.11 -12.23
C VAL A 170 19.57 28.52 -12.02
N ARG A 171 20.81 28.66 -11.54
CA ARG A 171 21.47 29.97 -11.35
C ARG A 171 22.37 30.39 -12.51
N ALA A 172 22.46 29.55 -13.56
CA ALA A 172 23.26 29.81 -14.76
C ALA A 172 22.41 30.08 -16.01
N LYS A 173 21.10 30.33 -15.82
CA LYS A 173 20.18 30.86 -16.82
C LYS A 173 19.61 32.18 -16.32
#